data_AF-A0A1V5UWV9-F1
#
_entry.id   AF-A0A1V5UWV9-F1
#
_cell.length_a   1.000
_cell.length_b   1.000
_cell.length_c   1.000
_cell.angle_alpha   90.00
_cell.angle_beta   90.00
_cell.angle_gamma   90.00
#
_symmetry.space_group_name_H-M   'P 1'
#
loop_
_entity.id
_entity.type
_entity.pdbx_description
1 polymer ?
#
loop_
_entity_poly.entity_id
_entity_poly.type
_entity_poly.pdbx_seq_one_letter_code
_entity_poly.pdbx_strand_id
1 'polypeptide(L)'
;MNLDSLAQIEKNLQKRQRRYLSNLKRRSKPAQKLIVQSKITASSLRQKSSQILASAGLTGALLLTPASATQSSTPTNVSANNQNLNQALSQELADIFPHYPTKLDDQTAQNISQIILNKTGIKATPTLEGQSLNHHIGYIGYEQHLKRFPGDNLSLHDEEQVAGIAPGLGAWGYFAPSQDQFTTQDYLREKYYSVAQTLYLPDWNTNFRFLRDWYKYRKILVVNPVNGQSVVTVLADAGPAEWTGKQFGASPEAMKALDLHLGPRKGLVLFFFVDDPDDRIPLGPVNQKLDTNSL
;
A
#
# COMPACT_ATOMS: atom_id res chain seq x y z
N MET A 1 15.86 -3.32 -41.16
CA MET A 1 16.26 -2.08 -40.46
C MET A 1 17.73 -1.84 -40.77
N ASN A 2 18.10 -0.68 -41.33
CA ASN A 2 19.45 -0.45 -41.89
C ASN A 2 20.47 -0.19 -40.78
N LEU A 3 21.70 -0.72 -40.88
CA LEU A 3 22.75 -0.61 -39.85
C LEU A 3 23.07 0.84 -39.44
N ASP A 4 22.98 1.77 -40.38
CA ASP A 4 23.18 3.21 -40.14
C ASP A 4 22.11 3.82 -39.21
N SER A 5 20.90 3.27 -39.22
CA SER A 5 19.81 3.74 -38.34
C SER A 5 20.03 3.33 -36.88
N LEU A 6 20.61 2.14 -36.64
CA LEU A 6 20.93 1.64 -35.31
C LEU A 6 22.11 2.41 -34.70
N ALA A 7 23.16 2.67 -35.48
CA ALA A 7 24.30 3.47 -35.04
C ALA A 7 23.89 4.91 -34.66
N GLN A 8 22.96 5.50 -35.42
CA GLN A 8 22.44 6.83 -35.13
C GLN A 8 21.56 6.86 -33.87
N ILE A 9 20.75 5.82 -33.66
CA ILE A 9 19.95 5.65 -32.43
C ILE A 9 20.87 5.49 -31.22
N GLU A 10 21.91 4.67 -31.31
CA GLU A 10 22.88 4.46 -30.23
C GLU A 10 23.61 5.76 -29.87
N LYS A 11 24.07 6.52 -30.88
CA LYS A 11 24.73 7.82 -30.69
C LYS A 11 23.81 8.83 -29.99
N ASN A 12 22.53 8.85 -30.35
CA ASN A 12 21.52 9.71 -29.73
C ASN A 12 21.22 9.30 -28.28
N LEU A 13 21.17 7.99 -28.00
CA LEU A 13 20.98 7.46 -26.65
C LEU A 13 22.17 7.79 -25.74
N GLN A 14 23.40 7.60 -26.22
CA GLN A 14 24.61 7.97 -25.47
C GLN A 14 24.66 9.48 -25.17
N LYS A 15 24.28 10.33 -26.13
CA LYS A 15 24.20 11.78 -25.92
C LYS A 15 23.16 12.17 -24.87
N ARG A 16 22.01 11.48 -24.86
CA ARG A 16 20.92 11.72 -23.90
C ARG A 16 21.30 11.25 -22.49
N GLN A 17 21.96 10.09 -22.39
CA GLN A 17 22.51 9.55 -21.14
C GLN A 17 23.53 10.52 -20.53
N ARG A 18 24.47 11.03 -21.32
CA ARG A 18 25.48 12.00 -20.83
C ARG A 18 24.85 13.30 -20.32
N ARG A 19 23.82 13.83 -21.02
CA ARG A 19 23.06 15.00 -20.55
C ARG A 19 22.35 14.74 -19.22
N TYR A 20 21.76 13.56 -19.06
CA TYR A 20 21.06 13.19 -17.84
C TYR A 20 22.03 13.08 -16.66
N LEU A 21 23.15 12.39 -16.85
CA LEU A 21 24.22 12.27 -15.84
C LEU A 21 24.83 13.63 -15.49
N SER A 22 25.02 14.54 -16.46
CA SER A 22 25.51 15.90 -16.18
C SER A 22 24.49 16.74 -15.40
N ASN A 23 23.19 16.57 -15.67
CA ASN A 23 22.13 17.26 -14.94
C ASN A 23 21.98 16.73 -13.52
N LEU A 24 22.11 15.41 -13.32
CA LEU A 24 22.12 14.77 -12.00
C LEU A 24 23.32 15.25 -11.17
N LYS A 25 24.52 15.31 -11.77
CA LYS A 25 25.72 15.84 -11.10
C LYS A 25 25.58 17.32 -10.71
N ARG A 26 24.89 18.15 -11.51
CA ARG A 26 24.67 19.57 -11.20
C ARG A 26 23.60 19.81 -10.12
N ARG A 27 22.63 18.92 -9.95
CA ARG A 27 21.42 19.21 -9.16
C ARG A 27 21.43 18.72 -7.73
N SER A 28 22.27 17.78 -7.31
CA SER A 28 22.31 17.42 -5.89
C SER A 28 23.60 16.71 -5.46
N LYS A 29 24.29 17.27 -4.45
CA LYS A 29 25.34 16.56 -3.69
C LYS A 29 24.81 15.27 -3.02
N PRO A 30 23.54 15.21 -2.54
CA PRO A 30 22.93 13.98 -2.03
C PRO A 30 22.84 12.81 -3.02
N ALA A 31 22.48 13.05 -4.30
CA ALA A 31 22.35 11.95 -5.27
C ALA A 31 23.70 11.32 -5.63
N GLN A 32 24.78 12.11 -5.63
CA GLN A 32 26.13 11.58 -5.82
C GLN A 32 26.55 10.67 -4.66
N LYS A 33 26.11 10.98 -3.43
CA LYS A 33 26.39 10.18 -2.23
C LYS A 33 25.63 8.84 -2.27
N LEU A 34 24.36 8.85 -2.71
CA LEU A 34 23.56 7.64 -2.90
C LEU A 34 24.14 6.70 -3.98
N ILE A 35 24.66 7.24 -5.09
CA ILE A 35 25.25 6.42 -6.16
C ILE A 35 26.61 5.81 -5.75
N VAL A 36 27.41 6.51 -4.95
CA VAL A 36 28.72 5.99 -4.48
C VAL A 36 28.56 5.00 -3.33
N GLN A 37 27.57 5.19 -2.45
CA GLN A 37 27.29 4.26 -1.34
C GLN A 37 26.54 3.00 -1.79
N SER A 38 25.70 3.12 -2.81
CA SER A 38 24.98 1.98 -3.36
C SER A 38 25.84 1.29 -4.41
N LYS A 39 26.69 0.35 -3.97
CA LYS A 39 27.38 -0.63 -4.83
C LYS A 39 26.35 -1.57 -5.50
N ILE A 40 25.45 -1.01 -6.29
CA ILE A 40 24.38 -1.74 -6.96
C ILE A 40 24.92 -2.18 -8.32
N THR A 41 25.24 -3.45 -8.43
CA THR A 41 25.63 -4.08 -9.69
C THR A 41 24.38 -4.27 -10.55
N ALA A 42 24.49 -4.09 -11.87
CA ALA A 42 23.36 -4.20 -12.80
C ALA A 42 22.62 -5.56 -12.73
N SER A 43 23.30 -6.62 -12.28
CA SER A 43 22.71 -7.94 -12.04
C SER A 43 21.77 -7.98 -10.83
N SER A 44 22.09 -7.29 -9.73
CA SER A 44 21.21 -7.22 -8.55
C SER A 44 19.97 -6.35 -8.79
N LEU A 45 20.02 -5.43 -9.75
CA LEU A 45 18.87 -4.65 -10.20
C LEU A 45 17.84 -5.53 -10.90
N ARG A 46 18.27 -6.49 -11.74
CA ARG A 46 17.37 -7.38 -12.50
C ARG A 46 16.56 -8.32 -11.60
N GLN A 47 17.16 -8.77 -10.51
CA GLN A 47 16.52 -9.69 -9.56
C GLN A 47 15.62 -8.96 -8.54
N LYS A 48 15.93 -7.68 -8.23
CA LYS A 48 15.10 -6.84 -7.36
C LYS A 48 14.02 -6.06 -8.13
N SER A 49 14.16 -5.86 -9.44
CA SER A 49 13.18 -5.14 -10.27
C SER A 49 11.86 -5.89 -10.43
N SER A 50 11.84 -7.23 -10.41
CA SER A 50 10.58 -7.99 -10.46
C SER A 50 9.70 -7.74 -9.23
N GLN A 51 10.30 -7.51 -8.06
CA GLN A 51 9.59 -7.19 -6.82
C GLN A 51 9.28 -5.69 -6.68
N ILE A 52 10.13 -4.80 -7.21
CA ILE A 52 9.95 -3.35 -7.15
C ILE A 52 8.93 -2.85 -8.18
N LEU A 53 8.78 -3.52 -9.34
CA LEU A 53 7.81 -3.13 -10.37
C LEU A 53 6.35 -3.35 -9.93
N ALA A 54 6.10 -4.16 -8.91
CA ALA A 54 4.76 -4.43 -8.40
C ALA A 54 4.25 -3.38 -7.40
N SER A 55 5.13 -2.57 -6.78
CA SER A 55 4.78 -1.75 -5.61
C SER A 55 5.03 -0.25 -5.76
N ALA A 56 5.52 0.22 -6.91
CA ALA A 56 5.69 1.65 -7.14
C ALA A 56 5.35 2.00 -8.59
N GLY A 57 4.46 2.98 -8.80
CA GLY A 57 4.25 3.65 -10.08
C GLY A 57 5.49 4.48 -10.49
N LEU A 58 6.64 3.83 -10.63
CA LEU A 58 7.85 4.44 -11.16
C LEU A 58 7.71 4.58 -12.67
N THR A 59 7.19 5.74 -13.09
CA THR A 59 7.28 6.18 -14.49
C THR A 59 8.74 6.48 -14.81
N GLY A 60 9.48 5.46 -15.23
CA GLY A 60 10.81 5.64 -15.82
C GLY A 60 11.86 4.62 -15.39
N ALA A 61 11.85 3.44 -16.01
CA ALA A 61 13.05 2.71 -16.48
C ALA A 61 12.67 1.33 -17.06
N LEU A 62 11.93 1.30 -18.16
CA LEU A 62 11.78 0.10 -18.99
C LEU A 62 12.09 0.46 -20.45
N LEU A 63 13.37 0.62 -20.75
CA LEU A 63 13.89 0.53 -22.10
C LEU A 63 15.11 -0.37 -22.03
N LEU A 64 14.89 -1.68 -22.09
CA LEU A 64 15.88 -2.71 -22.48
C LEU A 64 15.20 -4.09 -22.50
N THR A 65 14.30 -4.28 -23.46
CA THR A 65 14.01 -5.61 -24.01
C THR A 65 14.19 -5.53 -25.53
N PRO A 66 14.99 -6.42 -26.16
CA PRO A 66 14.95 -6.55 -27.60
C PRO A 66 13.62 -7.21 -27.97
N ALA A 67 12.75 -6.49 -28.67
CA ALA A 67 11.55 -7.06 -29.26
C ALA A 67 11.96 -7.93 -30.46
N SER A 68 11.85 -9.24 -30.33
CA SER A 68 11.74 -10.13 -31.49
C SER A 68 10.38 -9.86 -32.13
N ALA A 69 10.41 -9.25 -33.31
CA ALA A 69 9.21 -8.93 -34.08
C ALA A 69 8.70 -10.18 -34.82
N THR A 70 7.52 -10.65 -34.45
CA THR A 70 6.64 -11.41 -35.35
C THR A 70 5.26 -10.77 -35.30
N GLN A 71 4.93 -10.02 -36.36
CA GLN A 71 3.60 -9.52 -36.65
C GLN A 71 2.69 -10.70 -37.02
N SER A 72 1.51 -10.76 -36.42
CA SER A 72 0.30 -11.27 -37.08
C SER A 72 -0.91 -10.57 -36.48
N SER A 73 -1.65 -9.92 -37.36
CA SER A 73 -2.81 -9.06 -37.11
C SER A 73 -4.11 -9.87 -37.08
N THR A 74 -4.91 -9.68 -36.05
CA THR A 74 -6.36 -9.86 -36.08
C THR A 74 -7.01 -8.76 -35.24
N PRO A 75 -8.01 -8.03 -35.75
CA PRO A 75 -8.69 -7.00 -34.98
C PRO A 75 -9.78 -7.67 -34.13
N THR A 76 -9.49 -7.93 -32.87
CA THR A 76 -10.55 -8.22 -31.90
C THR A 76 -11.19 -6.90 -31.50
N ASN A 77 -12.48 -6.76 -31.82
CA ASN A 77 -13.36 -5.78 -31.21
C ASN A 77 -13.37 -6.01 -29.69
N VAL A 78 -12.51 -5.30 -28.97
CA VAL A 78 -12.61 -5.18 -27.52
C VAL A 78 -13.38 -3.89 -27.25
N SER A 79 -14.70 -3.99 -27.22
CA SER A 79 -15.52 -3.05 -26.44
C SER A 79 -15.20 -3.28 -24.97
N ALA A 80 -14.05 -2.81 -24.52
CA ALA A 80 -13.72 -2.76 -23.10
C ALA A 80 -14.47 -1.58 -22.51
N ASN A 81 -15.50 -1.89 -21.72
CA ASN A 81 -16.01 -0.99 -20.70
C ASN A 81 -14.85 -0.72 -19.72
N ASN A 82 -13.96 0.21 -20.07
CA ASN A 82 -12.81 0.63 -19.27
C ASN A 82 -13.29 1.52 -18.11
N GLN A 83 -14.17 0.99 -17.26
CA GLN A 83 -14.46 1.64 -15.99
C GLN A 83 -13.20 1.55 -15.13
N ASN A 84 -12.77 2.69 -14.60
CA ASN A 84 -11.69 2.77 -13.63
C ASN A 84 -12.06 1.89 -12.42
N LEU A 85 -11.11 1.06 -11.93
CA LEU A 85 -11.32 0.13 -10.80
C LEU A 85 -12.02 0.81 -9.62
N ASN A 86 -11.58 2.02 -9.27
CA ASN A 86 -12.11 2.76 -8.14
C ASN A 86 -13.57 3.16 -8.38
N GLN A 87 -13.91 3.61 -9.59
CA GLN A 87 -15.29 3.97 -9.94
C GLN A 87 -16.21 2.75 -9.92
N ALA A 88 -15.75 1.61 -10.42
CA ALA A 88 -16.52 0.37 -10.39
C ALA A 88 -16.75 -0.10 -8.95
N LEU A 89 -15.72 -0.01 -8.09
CA LEU A 89 -15.82 -0.40 -6.69
C LEU A 89 -16.76 0.54 -5.91
N SER A 90 -16.66 1.86 -6.08
CA SER A 90 -17.57 2.80 -5.41
C SER A 90 -19.02 2.60 -5.86
N GLN A 91 -19.24 2.35 -7.15
CA GLN A 91 -20.59 2.13 -7.69
C GLN A 91 -21.23 0.86 -7.13
N GLU A 92 -20.50 -0.26 -7.07
CA GLU A 92 -21.05 -1.51 -6.55
C GLU A 92 -21.24 -1.51 -5.03
N LEU A 93 -20.45 -0.73 -4.30
CA LEU A 93 -20.61 -0.60 -2.85
C LEU A 93 -21.72 0.38 -2.45
N ALA A 94 -22.08 1.35 -3.29
CA ALA A 94 -22.97 2.46 -2.92
C ALA A 94 -24.31 2.01 -2.32
N ASP A 95 -24.92 0.96 -2.86
CA ASP A 95 -26.26 0.51 -2.45
C ASP A 95 -26.25 -0.38 -1.19
N ILE A 96 -25.09 -1.00 -0.89
CA ILE A 96 -24.96 -1.98 0.18
C ILE A 96 -24.12 -1.49 1.37
N PHE A 97 -23.55 -0.28 1.28
CA PHE A 97 -22.65 0.26 2.29
C PHE A 97 -23.43 1.11 3.33
N PRO A 98 -23.54 0.67 4.60
CA PRO A 98 -24.05 1.49 5.68
C PRO A 98 -23.33 2.82 5.83
N HIS A 99 -24.09 3.91 5.98
CA HIS A 99 -23.56 5.26 6.15
C HIS A 99 -23.24 5.60 7.62
N TYR A 100 -23.01 4.59 8.45
CA TYR A 100 -22.67 4.73 9.87
C TYR A 100 -21.73 3.59 10.31
N PRO A 101 -20.88 3.80 11.35
CA PRO A 101 -20.04 2.74 11.89
C PRO A 101 -20.85 1.54 12.35
N THR A 102 -20.52 0.35 11.86
CA THR A 102 -21.24 -0.86 12.22
C THR A 102 -20.40 -2.13 11.99
N LYS A 103 -20.83 -3.21 12.61
CA LYS A 103 -20.45 -4.57 12.25
C LYS A 103 -21.50 -5.10 11.26
N LEU A 104 -21.04 -5.62 10.13
CA LEU A 104 -21.94 -6.13 9.10
C LEU A 104 -22.50 -7.49 9.51
N ASP A 105 -23.71 -7.79 9.04
CA ASP A 105 -24.21 -9.16 9.05
C ASP A 105 -23.45 -10.04 8.03
N ASP A 106 -23.49 -11.35 8.24
CA ASP A 106 -22.70 -12.30 7.45
C ASP A 106 -23.02 -12.25 5.96
N GLN A 107 -24.30 -12.06 5.59
CA GLN A 107 -24.73 -12.05 4.19
C GLN A 107 -24.19 -10.79 3.48
N THR A 108 -24.36 -9.62 4.08
CA THR A 108 -23.82 -8.36 3.54
C THR A 108 -22.30 -8.40 3.45
N ALA A 109 -21.64 -8.91 4.49
CA ALA A 109 -20.17 -8.98 4.52
C ALA A 109 -19.61 -9.94 3.46
N GLN A 110 -20.27 -11.08 3.22
CA GLN A 110 -19.91 -12.01 2.15
C GLN A 110 -20.12 -11.39 0.76
N ASN A 111 -21.23 -10.68 0.55
CA ASN A 111 -21.48 -9.97 -0.70
C ASN A 111 -20.39 -8.93 -1.00
N ILE A 112 -20.04 -8.11 0.00
CA ILE A 112 -18.94 -7.12 -0.12
C ILE A 112 -17.60 -7.81 -0.39
N SER A 113 -17.31 -8.92 0.30
CA SER A 113 -16.08 -9.70 0.09
C SER A 113 -15.96 -10.21 -1.35
N GLN A 114 -17.08 -10.67 -1.92
CA GLN A 114 -17.13 -11.13 -3.31
C GLN A 114 -16.94 -9.98 -4.31
N ILE A 115 -17.56 -8.82 -4.06
CA ILE A 115 -17.36 -7.61 -4.88
C ILE A 115 -15.88 -7.23 -4.88
N ILE A 116 -15.25 -7.15 -3.70
CA ILE A 116 -13.82 -6.85 -3.59
C ILE A 116 -13.00 -7.85 -4.39
N LEU A 117 -13.19 -9.15 -4.16
CA LEU A 117 -12.45 -10.19 -4.87
C LEU A 117 -12.59 -10.06 -6.39
N ASN A 118 -13.81 -9.83 -6.88
CA ASN A 118 -14.10 -9.69 -8.31
C ASN A 118 -13.40 -8.47 -8.91
N LYS A 119 -13.34 -7.35 -8.20
CA LYS A 119 -12.79 -6.07 -8.69
C LYS A 119 -11.29 -5.94 -8.51
N THR A 120 -10.78 -6.31 -7.34
CA THR A 120 -9.37 -6.08 -6.96
C THR A 120 -8.53 -7.34 -7.06
N GLY A 121 -9.13 -8.54 -7.11
CA GLY A 121 -8.41 -9.81 -7.00
C GLY A 121 -7.94 -10.14 -5.58
N ILE A 122 -8.22 -9.28 -4.60
CA ILE A 122 -7.83 -9.47 -3.20
C ILE A 122 -8.93 -10.21 -2.48
N LYS A 123 -8.57 -11.32 -1.82
CA LYS A 123 -9.47 -12.03 -0.90
C LYS A 123 -9.53 -11.28 0.43
N ALA A 124 -10.45 -10.34 0.55
CA ALA A 124 -10.70 -9.61 1.79
C ALA A 124 -11.91 -10.18 2.54
N THR A 125 -11.81 -10.36 3.86
CA THR A 125 -12.83 -11.03 4.68
C THR A 125 -13.15 -10.27 5.97
N PRO A 126 -14.39 -10.34 6.47
CA PRO A 126 -14.79 -9.73 7.76
C PRO A 126 -14.22 -10.46 8.98
N THR A 127 -13.89 -11.76 8.81
CA THR A 127 -13.38 -12.67 9.83
C THR A 127 -12.25 -13.48 9.22
N LEU A 128 -11.15 -13.66 9.95
CA LEU A 128 -9.99 -14.44 9.53
C LEU A 128 -9.55 -15.32 10.70
N GLU A 129 -9.36 -16.63 10.48
CA GLU A 129 -8.91 -17.58 11.51
C GLU A 129 -9.73 -17.53 12.83
N GLY A 130 -11.04 -17.28 12.71
CA GLY A 130 -11.95 -17.17 13.85
C GLY A 130 -11.91 -15.83 14.59
N GLN A 131 -11.13 -14.86 14.12
CA GLN A 131 -11.02 -13.51 14.70
C GLN A 131 -11.77 -12.47 13.85
N SER A 132 -12.38 -11.49 14.53
CA SER A 132 -13.11 -10.37 13.93
C SER A 132 -12.87 -9.10 14.73
N LEU A 133 -12.84 -7.95 14.05
CA LEU A 133 -12.90 -6.65 14.71
C LEU A 133 -14.32 -6.35 15.25
N ASN A 134 -14.40 -5.34 16.12
CA ASN A 134 -15.66 -4.81 16.65
C ASN A 134 -16.51 -4.11 15.59
N HIS A 135 -15.87 -3.59 14.55
CA HIS A 135 -16.50 -2.88 13.44
C HIS A 135 -15.90 -3.36 12.13
N HIS A 136 -16.72 -3.36 11.09
CA HIS A 136 -16.30 -3.59 9.70
C HIS A 136 -16.37 -2.30 8.89
N ILE A 137 -17.29 -1.43 9.27
CA ILE A 137 -17.43 -0.06 8.78
C ILE A 137 -17.21 0.86 9.95
N GLY A 138 -16.40 1.90 9.74
CA GLY A 138 -16.05 2.80 10.82
C GLY A 138 -15.36 4.06 10.34
N TYR A 139 -15.35 5.07 11.20
CA TYR A 139 -14.60 6.27 10.91
C TYR A 139 -13.11 6.01 11.09
N ILE A 140 -12.34 6.30 10.04
CA ILE A 140 -10.89 6.29 10.04
C ILE A 140 -10.34 7.70 10.24
N GLY A 141 -9.26 7.84 10.99
CA GLY A 141 -8.55 9.10 11.21
C GLY A 141 -7.13 9.13 10.64
N TYR A 142 -6.66 10.34 10.36
CA TYR A 142 -5.26 10.63 10.02
C TYR A 142 -4.39 10.60 11.27
N GLU A 143 -3.57 9.56 11.37
CA GLU A 143 -2.66 9.33 12.49
C GLU A 143 -1.29 9.98 12.25
N GLN A 144 -0.45 10.01 13.28
CA GLN A 144 0.94 10.47 13.18
C GLN A 144 1.86 9.30 12.86
N HIS A 145 2.99 9.54 12.19
CA HIS A 145 3.99 8.50 11.94
C HIS A 145 4.38 7.74 13.21
N LEU A 146 4.60 6.44 13.09
CA LEU A 146 5.06 5.60 14.19
C LEU A 146 6.58 5.52 14.19
N LYS A 147 7.19 5.37 15.37
CA LYS A 147 8.64 5.23 15.47
C LYS A 147 9.07 3.86 14.93
N ARG A 148 9.97 3.86 13.95
CA ARG A 148 10.39 2.64 13.25
C ARG A 148 11.45 1.85 13.99
N PHE A 149 12.36 2.54 14.68
CA PHE A 149 13.45 1.97 15.48
C PHE A 149 13.91 2.98 16.56
N PRO A 150 14.70 2.57 17.56
CA PRO A 150 15.26 3.49 18.54
C PRO A 150 16.10 4.61 17.89
N GLY A 151 15.78 5.87 18.21
CA GLY A 151 16.43 7.05 17.61
C GLY A 151 15.79 7.56 16.31
N ASP A 152 14.72 6.90 15.84
CA ASP A 152 13.94 7.38 14.70
C ASP A 152 13.31 8.75 14.99
N ASN A 153 13.18 9.57 13.96
CA ASN A 153 12.65 10.92 14.05
C ASN A 153 12.03 11.33 12.71
N LEU A 154 11.17 12.34 12.74
CA LEU A 154 10.38 12.78 11.61
C LEU A 154 11.19 13.10 10.34
N SER A 155 12.43 13.57 10.47
CA SER A 155 13.27 13.91 9.30
C SER A 155 13.69 12.68 8.47
N LEU A 156 13.55 11.48 9.04
CA LEU A 156 13.85 10.21 8.39
C LEU A 156 12.60 9.60 7.71
N HIS A 157 11.45 10.25 7.79
CA HIS A 157 10.20 9.83 7.13
C HIS A 157 10.07 10.51 5.77
N ASP A 158 9.49 9.83 4.79
CA ASP A 158 9.57 10.27 3.39
C ASP A 158 8.57 11.37 3.05
N GLU A 159 7.28 11.02 3.10
CA GLU A 159 6.18 11.89 2.72
C GLU A 159 5.37 12.28 3.95
N GLU A 160 4.42 13.20 3.79
CA GLU A 160 3.42 13.52 4.80
C GLU A 160 3.94 13.88 6.21
N GLN A 161 5.18 14.37 6.32
CA GLN A 161 5.81 14.79 7.59
C GLN A 161 4.97 15.82 8.38
N VAL A 162 4.02 16.52 7.73
CA VAL A 162 3.04 17.41 8.38
C VAL A 162 2.20 16.70 9.46
N ALA A 163 2.07 15.37 9.40
CA ALA A 163 1.42 14.57 10.42
C ALA A 163 2.19 14.55 11.75
N GLY A 164 3.49 14.84 11.71
CA GLY A 164 4.39 14.65 12.84
C GLY A 164 4.64 13.18 13.15
N ILE A 165 5.27 12.94 14.29
CA ILE A 165 5.60 11.60 14.80
C ILE A 165 4.93 11.41 16.16
N ALA A 166 4.39 10.22 16.40
CA ALA A 166 3.76 9.88 17.66
C ALA A 166 4.77 10.07 18.83
N PRO A 167 4.35 10.67 19.95
CA PRO A 167 5.23 10.84 21.10
C PRO A 167 5.61 9.49 21.73
N GLY A 168 4.63 8.57 21.81
CA GLY A 168 4.79 7.22 22.30
C GLY A 168 5.20 6.21 21.22
N LEU A 169 5.37 4.96 21.65
CA LEU A 169 5.39 3.82 20.73
C LEU A 169 3.96 3.33 20.53
N GLY A 170 3.70 2.75 19.36
CA GLY A 170 2.47 1.99 19.17
C GLY A 170 2.47 0.71 20.02
N ALA A 171 1.32 0.04 20.08
CA ALA A 171 1.06 -1.16 20.86
C ALA A 171 2.02 -2.31 20.58
N TRP A 172 2.66 -2.32 19.42
CA TRP A 172 3.64 -3.33 19.02
C TRP A 172 5.10 -2.89 19.12
N GLY A 173 5.36 -1.69 19.65
CA GLY A 173 6.71 -1.14 19.82
C GLY A 173 7.30 -0.61 18.53
N TYR A 174 8.62 -0.75 18.39
CA TYR A 174 9.33 -0.45 17.15
C TYR A 174 9.11 -1.55 16.10
N PHE A 175 9.24 -1.18 14.82
CA PHE A 175 9.20 -2.13 13.71
C PHE A 175 10.52 -2.90 13.58
N ALA A 176 11.64 -2.27 13.92
CA ALA A 176 12.96 -2.88 13.95
C ALA A 176 13.69 -2.54 15.27
N PRO A 177 14.57 -3.44 15.75
CA PRO A 177 15.31 -3.21 17.00
C PRO A 177 16.40 -2.14 16.87
N SER A 178 16.86 -1.84 15.66
CA SER A 178 17.83 -0.79 15.36
C SER A 178 17.70 -0.30 13.92
N GLN A 179 18.32 0.84 13.61
CA GLN A 179 18.38 1.36 12.24
C GLN A 179 19.08 0.39 11.27
N ASP A 180 20.12 -0.31 11.71
CA ASP A 180 20.87 -1.25 10.87
C ASP A 180 20.08 -2.52 10.51
N GLN A 181 19.08 -2.86 11.33
CA GLN A 181 18.20 -4.01 11.12
C GLN A 181 16.87 -3.61 10.48
N PHE A 182 16.67 -2.34 10.15
CA PHE A 182 15.45 -1.83 9.53
C PHE A 182 15.37 -2.23 8.05
N THR A 183 14.37 -3.04 7.72
CA THR A 183 14.22 -3.61 6.38
C THR A 183 13.25 -2.81 5.50
N THR A 184 13.21 -3.11 4.20
CA THR A 184 12.18 -2.58 3.30
C THR A 184 10.77 -3.01 3.73
N GLN A 185 10.62 -4.20 4.31
CA GLN A 185 9.32 -4.64 4.81
C GLN A 185 8.87 -3.79 5.99
N ASP A 186 9.78 -3.46 6.91
CA ASP A 186 9.48 -2.60 8.07
C ASP A 186 9.14 -1.18 7.65
N TYR A 187 9.84 -0.66 6.63
CA TYR A 187 9.49 0.60 5.98
C TYR A 187 8.07 0.58 5.41
N LEU A 188 7.72 -0.46 4.65
CA LEU A 188 6.38 -0.55 4.06
C LEU A 188 5.30 -0.75 5.12
N ARG A 189 5.59 -1.48 6.20
CA ARG A 189 4.66 -1.68 7.32
C ARG A 189 4.33 -0.37 8.02
N GLU A 190 5.32 0.51 8.25
CA GLU A 190 5.05 1.82 8.84
C GLU A 190 4.42 2.78 7.83
N LYS A 191 4.92 2.82 6.58
CA LYS A 191 4.33 3.67 5.55
C LYS A 191 2.85 3.38 5.30
N TYR A 192 2.46 2.10 5.38
CA TYR A 192 1.08 1.66 5.16
C TYR A 192 0.57 0.91 6.38
N TYR A 193 0.60 1.54 7.55
CA TYR A 193 -0.12 1.02 8.70
C TYR A 193 -1.55 1.54 8.78
N SER A 194 -2.35 0.74 9.47
CA SER A 194 -3.66 1.05 10.02
C SER A 194 -3.70 0.68 11.50
N VAL A 195 -4.68 1.21 12.21
CA VAL A 195 -4.92 0.92 13.63
C VAL A 195 -6.39 0.59 13.81
N ALA A 196 -6.66 -0.32 14.73
CA ALA A 196 -8.03 -0.71 15.07
C ALA A 196 -8.19 -0.83 16.58
N GLN A 197 -9.43 -0.65 17.04
CA GLN A 197 -9.86 -0.68 18.44
C GLN A 197 -9.76 -2.07 19.10
N THR A 198 -8.63 -2.77 18.96
CA THR A 198 -8.42 -4.12 19.49
C THR A 198 -8.51 -4.17 21.00
N LEU A 199 -8.15 -3.09 21.69
CA LEU A 199 -8.24 -2.98 23.16
C LEU A 199 -9.67 -3.05 23.71
N TYR A 200 -10.67 -2.93 22.84
CA TYR A 200 -12.09 -3.04 23.16
C TYR A 200 -12.69 -4.37 22.68
N LEU A 201 -11.89 -5.35 22.23
CA LEU A 201 -12.39 -6.68 21.94
C LEU A 201 -12.90 -7.34 23.23
N PRO A 202 -14.00 -8.12 23.19
CA PRO A 202 -14.62 -8.67 24.40
C PRO A 202 -13.66 -9.52 25.26
N ASP A 203 -12.74 -10.23 24.63
CA ASP A 203 -11.77 -11.12 25.25
C ASP A 203 -10.36 -10.53 25.31
N TRP A 204 -10.19 -9.22 25.02
CA TRP A 204 -8.88 -8.56 25.06
C TRP A 204 -8.19 -8.74 26.42
N ASN A 205 -8.91 -8.52 27.51
CA ASN A 205 -8.34 -8.57 28.86
C ASN A 205 -8.04 -9.99 29.35
N THR A 206 -8.68 -11.00 28.78
CA THR A 206 -8.50 -12.41 29.18
C THR A 206 -7.52 -13.15 28.27
N ASN A 207 -7.43 -12.76 26.99
CA ASN A 207 -6.61 -13.42 25.97
C ASN A 207 -5.60 -12.47 25.29
N PHE A 208 -5.23 -11.38 25.99
CA PHE A 208 -4.40 -10.29 25.46
C PHE A 208 -3.16 -10.76 24.69
N ARG A 209 -2.41 -11.72 25.24
CA ARG A 209 -1.14 -12.17 24.63
C ARG A 209 -1.36 -12.75 23.24
N PHE A 210 -2.31 -13.68 23.14
CA PHE A 210 -2.68 -14.29 21.88
C PHE A 210 -3.23 -13.25 20.91
N LEU A 211 -4.18 -12.42 21.33
CA LEU A 211 -4.81 -11.43 20.46
C LEU A 211 -3.79 -10.39 19.98
N ARG A 212 -2.97 -9.84 20.87
CA ARG A 212 -1.91 -8.89 20.50
C ARG A 212 -1.01 -9.48 19.40
N ASP A 213 -0.56 -10.72 19.57
CA ASP A 213 0.35 -11.37 18.63
C ASP A 213 -0.35 -11.76 17.33
N TRP A 214 -1.61 -12.19 17.41
CA TRP A 214 -2.41 -12.52 16.25
C TRP A 214 -2.75 -11.28 15.41
N TYR A 215 -3.14 -10.17 16.02
CA TYR A 215 -3.49 -8.93 15.30
C TYR A 215 -2.27 -8.20 14.74
N LYS A 216 -1.09 -8.40 15.34
CA LYS A 216 0.14 -7.73 14.93
C LYS A 216 0.42 -7.98 13.45
N TYR A 217 0.49 -6.89 12.69
CA TYR A 217 0.78 -6.87 11.27
C TYR A 217 -0.17 -7.68 10.38
N ARG A 218 -1.39 -7.97 10.84
CA ARG A 218 -2.42 -8.51 9.96
C ARG A 218 -2.72 -7.52 8.86
N LYS A 219 -2.76 -8.01 7.62
CA LYS A 219 -3.08 -7.19 6.46
C LYS A 219 -4.55 -6.83 6.48
N ILE A 220 -4.83 -5.57 6.19
CA ILE A 220 -6.17 -5.02 6.11
C ILE A 220 -6.33 -4.38 4.74
N LEU A 221 -7.46 -4.64 4.08
CA LEU A 221 -7.91 -3.83 2.98
C LEU A 221 -8.82 -2.73 3.54
N VAL A 222 -8.38 -1.49 3.36
CA VAL A 222 -9.19 -0.31 3.66
C VAL A 222 -9.76 0.22 2.36
N VAL A 223 -11.08 0.44 2.31
CA VAL A 223 -11.76 0.99 1.13
C VAL A 223 -12.53 2.24 1.53
N ASN A 224 -12.29 3.34 0.83
CA ASN A 224 -13.14 4.52 0.89
C ASN A 224 -14.33 4.31 -0.07
N PRO A 225 -15.56 4.09 0.42
CA PRO A 225 -16.72 3.78 -0.42
C PRO A 225 -17.13 4.97 -1.30
N VAL A 226 -16.78 6.21 -0.92
CA VAL A 226 -17.18 7.43 -1.64
C VAL A 226 -16.50 7.55 -3.00
N ASN A 227 -15.22 7.19 -3.08
CA ASN A 227 -14.40 7.32 -4.29
C ASN A 227 -13.83 5.99 -4.78
N GLY A 228 -14.03 4.90 -4.03
CA GLY A 228 -13.55 3.56 -4.31
C GLY A 228 -12.04 3.39 -4.21
N GLN A 229 -11.31 4.41 -3.73
CA GLN A 229 -9.89 4.27 -3.46
C GLN A 229 -9.68 3.26 -2.34
N SER A 230 -8.67 2.42 -2.49
CA SER A 230 -8.37 1.37 -1.54
C SER A 230 -6.87 1.19 -1.36
N VAL A 231 -6.50 0.74 -0.17
CA VAL A 231 -5.11 0.56 0.26
C VAL A 231 -5.01 -0.71 1.11
N VAL A 232 -4.00 -1.52 0.85
CA VAL A 232 -3.61 -2.63 1.71
C VAL A 232 -2.65 -2.11 2.77
N THR A 233 -3.04 -2.22 4.02
CA THR A 233 -2.24 -1.82 5.18
C THR A 233 -1.90 -3.01 6.04
N VAL A 234 -1.06 -2.81 7.04
CA VAL A 234 -0.95 -3.72 8.19
C VAL A 234 -1.52 -3.06 9.44
N LEU A 235 -2.09 -3.84 10.35
CA LEU A 235 -2.32 -3.33 11.69
C LEU A 235 -0.96 -3.07 12.35
N ALA A 236 -0.62 -1.79 12.62
CA ALA A 236 0.59 -1.40 13.39
C ALA A 236 0.38 -0.62 14.72
N ASP A 237 -0.86 -0.33 15.15
CA ASP A 237 -1.18 0.03 16.54
C ASP A 237 -2.55 -0.51 17.03
N ALA A 238 -2.81 -0.41 18.34
CA ALA A 238 -4.11 -0.58 18.96
C ALA A 238 -4.73 0.79 19.31
N GLY A 239 -5.94 1.04 18.82
CA GLY A 239 -6.63 2.33 18.97
C GLY A 239 -7.42 2.68 17.70
N PRO A 240 -8.00 3.88 17.60
CA PRO A 240 -7.95 5.00 18.55
C PRO A 240 -8.87 4.78 19.76
N ALA A 241 -8.76 5.62 20.80
CA ALA A 241 -9.63 5.52 21.96
C ALA A 241 -11.11 5.79 21.59
N GLU A 242 -12.04 5.11 22.28
CA GLU A 242 -13.49 5.17 21.99
C GLU A 242 -14.04 6.60 21.98
N TRP A 243 -13.61 7.43 22.93
CA TRP A 243 -14.04 8.83 23.06
C TRP A 243 -13.71 9.70 21.83
N THR A 244 -12.79 9.26 20.97
CA THR A 244 -12.46 9.98 19.72
C THR A 244 -13.57 9.89 18.67
N GLY A 245 -14.54 8.98 18.85
CA GLY A 245 -15.60 8.72 17.88
C GLY A 245 -15.09 8.14 16.55
N LYS A 246 -13.88 7.56 16.56
CA LYS A 246 -13.26 6.85 15.44
C LYS A 246 -13.07 5.38 15.84
N GLN A 247 -13.28 4.48 14.89
CA GLN A 247 -13.07 3.05 15.08
C GLN A 247 -11.68 2.63 14.59
N PHE A 248 -11.15 3.37 13.62
CA PHE A 248 -9.91 3.09 12.94
C PHE A 248 -9.05 4.35 12.83
N GLY A 249 -7.78 4.14 12.51
CA GLY A 249 -6.87 5.18 12.04
C GLY A 249 -5.91 4.59 11.01
N ALA A 250 -5.20 5.43 10.29
CA ALA A 250 -4.14 4.98 9.40
C ALA A 250 -3.02 5.99 9.26
N SER A 251 -1.86 5.44 8.87
CA SER A 251 -0.67 6.20 8.48
C SER A 251 -1.01 7.35 7.53
N PRO A 252 -0.22 8.44 7.57
CA PRO A 252 -0.42 9.58 6.69
C PRO A 252 -0.51 9.20 5.20
N GLU A 253 0.35 8.29 4.74
CA GLU A 253 0.37 7.84 3.34
C GLU A 253 -0.80 6.93 2.98
N ALA A 254 -1.28 6.08 3.89
CA ALA A 254 -2.50 5.31 3.66
C ALA A 254 -3.73 6.22 3.58
N MET A 255 -3.81 7.25 4.44
CA MET A 255 -4.89 8.23 4.37
C MET A 255 -4.82 9.10 3.12
N LYS A 256 -3.61 9.38 2.63
CA LYS A 256 -3.41 10.03 1.32
C LYS A 256 -3.88 9.14 0.18
N ALA A 257 -3.56 7.85 0.22
CA ALA A 257 -4.01 6.86 -0.76
C ALA A 257 -5.53 6.63 -0.79
N LEU A 258 -6.24 7.00 0.28
CA LEU A 258 -7.70 6.97 0.37
C LEU A 258 -8.36 8.32 0.02
N ASP A 259 -7.56 9.35 -0.26
CA ASP A 259 -7.98 10.74 -0.41
C ASP A 259 -8.70 11.31 0.83
N LEU A 260 -8.19 10.95 2.01
CA LEU A 260 -8.68 11.38 3.33
C LEU A 260 -7.61 12.15 4.13
N HIS A 261 -6.54 12.61 3.48
CA HIS A 261 -5.43 13.37 4.10
C HIS A 261 -5.65 14.88 4.18
N LEU A 262 -6.62 15.39 3.41
CA LEU A 262 -7.02 16.80 3.36
C LEU A 262 -8.28 17.05 4.19
N GLY A 263 -8.56 18.33 4.43
CA GLY A 263 -9.80 18.76 5.10
C GLY A 263 -9.97 18.13 6.50
N PRO A 264 -11.11 17.49 6.80
CA PRO A 264 -11.39 16.90 8.11
C PRO A 264 -10.44 15.79 8.55
N ARG A 265 -9.63 15.24 7.62
CA ARG A 265 -8.70 14.14 7.90
C ARG A 265 -9.37 12.93 8.55
N LYS A 266 -10.61 12.67 8.12
CA LYS A 266 -11.53 11.67 8.64
C LYS A 266 -12.48 11.23 7.53
N GLY A 267 -12.81 9.94 7.47
CA GLY A 267 -13.79 9.41 6.53
C GLY A 267 -14.40 8.10 7.05
N LEU A 268 -15.56 7.71 6.52
CA LEU A 268 -16.15 6.40 6.79
C LEU A 268 -15.57 5.40 5.79
N VAL A 269 -15.06 4.26 6.26
CA VAL A 269 -14.38 3.27 5.41
C VAL A 269 -14.83 1.85 5.71
N LEU A 270 -14.67 0.98 4.72
CA LEU A 270 -14.64 -0.46 4.92
C LEU A 270 -13.26 -0.88 5.45
N PHE A 271 -13.24 -1.86 6.35
CA PHE A 271 -12.02 -2.34 7.00
C PHE A 271 -12.08 -3.86 7.17
N PHE A 272 -11.57 -4.59 6.18
CA PHE A 272 -11.58 -6.06 6.14
C PHE A 272 -10.18 -6.63 6.23
N PHE A 273 -10.03 -7.83 6.82
CA PHE A 273 -8.77 -8.55 6.75
C PHE A 273 -8.46 -8.96 5.33
N VAL A 274 -7.17 -9.09 5.02
CA VAL A 274 -6.72 -9.72 3.78
C VAL A 274 -6.26 -11.14 4.12
N ASP A 275 -6.88 -12.12 3.45
CA ASP A 275 -6.46 -13.52 3.51
C ASP A 275 -5.28 -13.73 2.55
N ASP A 276 -4.07 -13.61 3.11
CA ASP A 276 -2.80 -13.70 2.39
C ASP A 276 -1.78 -14.55 3.16
N PRO A 277 -1.99 -15.89 3.21
CA PRO A 277 -1.17 -16.79 4.01
C PRO A 277 0.30 -16.85 3.52
N ASP A 278 0.55 -16.51 2.26
CA ASP A 278 1.86 -16.57 1.62
C ASP A 278 2.58 -15.21 1.57
N ASP A 279 2.01 -14.16 2.18
CA ASP A 279 2.53 -12.78 2.19
C ASP A 279 2.77 -12.21 0.76
N ARG A 280 1.93 -12.58 -0.22
CA ARG A 280 2.08 -12.21 -1.64
C ARG A 280 1.42 -10.90 -2.01
N ILE A 281 0.45 -10.41 -1.24
CA ILE A 281 -0.28 -9.18 -1.53
C ILE A 281 0.52 -7.96 -1.03
N PRO A 282 0.99 -7.06 -1.90
CA PRO A 282 1.83 -5.95 -1.47
C PRO A 282 1.04 -4.93 -0.62
N LEU A 283 1.75 -4.26 0.29
CA LEU A 283 1.21 -3.10 1.00
C LEU A 283 1.18 -1.88 0.08
N GLY A 284 0.19 -1.02 0.26
CA GLY A 284 0.03 0.22 -0.49
C GLY A 284 -1.26 0.29 -1.31
N PRO A 285 -1.40 1.32 -2.17
CA PRO A 285 -2.63 1.60 -2.91
C PRO A 285 -2.97 0.49 -3.93
N VAL A 286 -4.24 0.15 -4.04
CA VAL A 286 -4.75 -0.84 -5.00
C VAL A 286 -5.25 -0.12 -6.24
N ASN A 287 -4.35 0.07 -7.22
CA ASN A 287 -4.66 0.83 -8.44
C ASN A 287 -5.13 -0.04 -9.61
N GLN A 288 -4.95 -1.36 -9.51
CA GLN A 288 -5.29 -2.32 -10.55
C GLN A 288 -5.67 -3.66 -9.93
N LYS A 289 -6.42 -4.47 -10.67
CA LYS A 289 -6.75 -5.83 -10.25
C LYS A 289 -5.47 -6.67 -10.17
N LEU A 290 -5.31 -7.40 -9.08
CA LEU A 290 -4.21 -8.35 -8.90
C LEU A 290 -4.55 -9.69 -9.55
N ASP A 291 -3.66 -10.17 -10.41
CA ASP A 291 -3.73 -11.49 -10.99
C ASP A 291 -3.09 -12.51 -10.05
N THR A 292 -3.91 -13.12 -9.19
CA THR A 292 -3.47 -14.09 -8.16
C THR A 292 -2.90 -15.39 -8.73
N ASN A 293 -3.07 -15.65 -10.03
CA ASN A 293 -2.40 -16.76 -10.74
C ASN A 293 -0.96 -16.45 -11.17
N SER A 294 -0.51 -15.20 -11.00
CA SER A 294 0.81 -14.72 -11.45
C SER A 294 1.73 -14.23 -10.32
N LEU A 295 1.28 -14.40 -9.06
CA LEU A 295 2.04 -14.15 -7.83
C LEU A 295 2.36 -15.48 -7.16
#